data_AF-A0A356IA06-F1
#
_entry.id   AF-A0A356IA06-F1
#
_cell.length_a   1.000
_cell.length_b   1.000
_cell.length_c   1.000
_cell.angle_alpha   90.00
_cell.angle_beta   90.00
_cell.angle_gamma   90.00
#
_symmetry.space_group_name_H-M   'P 1'
#
loop_
_entity.id
_entity.type
_entity.pdbx_description
1 polymer ?
#
loop_
_entity_poly.entity_id
_entity_poly.type
_entity_poly.pdbx_seq_one_letter_code
_entity_poly.pdbx_strand_id
1 'polypeptide(L)'
;KALSLGAQRVELCDNLAVGGTTPSYAVIKHVCQLAHEQNATVMTMIRPRGGNFCYDQTEIEMMVEDCRIAIEMGSDGLVYGVLTEENWLDEVALEQLLAVSTGHQVVF
;
A
#
# COMPACT_ATOMS: atom_id res chain seq x y z
N LYS A 1 -2.01 18.91 6.03
CA LYS A 1 -2.82 19.22 7.24
C LYS A 1 -2.63 18.19 8.36
N ALA A 2 -2.70 16.88 8.09
CA ALA A 2 -2.50 15.87 9.14
C ALA A 2 -1.14 16.02 9.85
N LEU A 3 -0.04 16.13 9.08
CA LEU A 3 1.31 16.29 9.62
C LEU A 3 1.46 17.56 10.48
N SER A 4 0.93 18.69 10.00
CA SER A 4 0.92 19.96 10.76
C SER A 4 0.08 19.91 12.05
N LEU A 5 -0.77 18.90 12.22
CA LEU A 5 -1.56 18.65 13.43
C LEU A 5 -0.93 17.58 14.33
N GLY A 6 0.29 17.13 14.04
CA GLY A 6 1.05 16.20 14.87
C GLY A 6 0.87 14.72 14.51
N ALA A 7 0.27 14.39 13.36
CA ALA A 7 0.25 13.01 12.88
C ALA A 7 1.68 12.54 12.57
N GLN A 8 2.10 11.42 13.17
CA GLN A 8 3.43 10.84 12.99
C GLN A 8 3.47 9.75 11.91
N ARG A 9 2.30 9.31 11.44
CA ARG A 9 2.15 8.35 10.36
C ARG A 9 0.91 8.68 9.53
N VAL A 10 1.00 8.49 8.22
CA VAL A 10 -0.12 8.67 7.29
C VAL A 10 -0.29 7.40 6.45
N GLU A 11 -1.52 6.93 6.33
CA GLU A 11 -1.89 5.99 5.27
C GLU A 11 -2.20 6.78 4.01
N LEU A 12 -1.50 6.46 2.92
CA LEU A 12 -1.63 7.13 1.64
C LEU A 12 -2.45 6.27 0.68
N CYS A 13 -3.63 6.77 0.33
CA CYS A 13 -4.60 6.14 -0.56
C CYS A 13 -5.04 7.13 -1.65
N ASP A 14 -5.50 6.59 -2.79
CA ASP A 14 -6.37 7.31 -3.73
C ASP A 14 -7.78 6.69 -3.73
N ASN A 15 -8.74 7.28 -4.43
CA ASN A 15 -10.11 6.76 -4.62
C ASN A 15 -10.80 6.30 -3.32
N LEU A 16 -10.83 7.19 -2.31
CA LEU A 16 -11.46 6.91 -1.01
C LEU A 16 -12.96 6.58 -1.12
N ALA A 17 -13.63 6.96 -2.22
CA ALA A 17 -15.02 6.62 -2.47
C ALA A 17 -15.29 5.11 -2.56
N VAL A 18 -14.26 4.30 -2.89
CA VAL A 18 -14.32 2.83 -2.91
C VAL A 18 -13.52 2.18 -1.78
N GLY A 19 -13.19 2.96 -0.74
CA GLY A 19 -12.43 2.51 0.42
C GLY A 19 -10.90 2.62 0.27
N GLY A 20 -10.41 3.26 -0.79
CA GLY A 20 -8.96 3.43 -1.02
C GLY A 20 -8.42 2.47 -2.09
N THR A 21 -7.56 2.96 -2.98
CA THR A 21 -6.77 2.20 -3.97
C THR A 21 -5.34 2.71 -4.01
N THR A 22 -4.45 1.99 -4.72
CA THR A 22 -3.07 2.43 -4.94
C THR A 22 -3.04 3.85 -5.54
N PRO A 23 -2.37 4.82 -4.92
CA PRO A 23 -2.14 6.14 -5.52
C PRO A 23 -1.14 6.08 -6.68
N SER A 24 -1.13 7.10 -7.55
CA SER A 24 -0.11 7.17 -8.61
C SER A 24 1.31 7.33 -8.05
N TYR A 25 2.32 6.80 -8.76
CA TYR A 25 3.72 6.83 -8.32
C TYR A 25 4.23 8.25 -7.99
N ALA A 26 3.80 9.26 -8.76
CA ALA A 26 4.20 10.63 -8.56
C ALA A 26 3.64 11.21 -7.25
N VAL A 27 2.42 10.80 -6.86
CA VAL A 27 1.82 11.16 -5.56
C VAL A 27 2.59 10.49 -4.43
N ILE A 28 2.88 9.19 -4.54
CA ILE A 28 3.65 8.45 -3.53
C ILE A 28 4.99 9.15 -3.28
N LYS A 29 5.77 9.37 -4.34
CA LYS A 29 7.09 10.02 -4.25
C LYS A 29 7.03 11.37 -3.56
N HIS A 30 6.08 12.23 -3.97
CA HIS A 30 5.98 13.58 -3.43
C HIS A 30 5.55 13.59 -1.95
N VAL A 31 4.60 12.72 -1.58
CA VAL A 31 4.09 12.64 -0.21
C VAL A 31 5.14 12.05 0.73
N CYS A 32 5.86 11.00 0.33
CA CYS A 32 6.95 10.44 1.13
C CYS A 32 8.02 11.50 1.42
N GLN A 33 8.47 12.23 0.39
CA GLN A 33 9.43 13.33 0.58
C GLN A 33 8.92 14.37 1.59
N LEU A 34 7.68 14.83 1.45
CA LEU A 34 7.07 15.83 2.34
C LEU A 34 6.93 15.32 3.79
N ALA A 35 6.58 14.03 3.95
CA ALA A 35 6.39 13.42 5.26
C ALA A 35 7.73 13.24 5.99
N HIS A 36 8.76 12.80 5.27
CA HIS A 36 10.10 12.62 5.81
C HIS A 36 10.73 13.93 6.26
N GLU A 37 10.50 15.04 5.54
CA GLU A 37 10.90 16.39 5.98
C GLU A 37 10.30 16.80 7.34
N GLN A 38 9.17 16.19 7.72
CA GLN A 38 8.48 16.42 9.00
C GLN A 38 8.68 15.28 10.01
N ASN A 39 9.62 14.37 9.76
CA ASN A 39 9.87 13.18 10.58
C ASN A 39 8.62 12.30 10.79
N ALA A 40 7.75 12.22 9.78
CA ALA A 40 6.59 11.33 9.77
C ALA A 40 6.77 10.20 8.75
N THR A 41 6.11 9.07 8.97
CA THR A 41 6.16 7.90 8.09
C THR A 41 4.93 7.76 7.20
N VAL A 42 5.10 7.13 6.04
CA VAL A 42 4.04 6.87 5.06
C VAL A 42 3.84 5.37 4.87
N MET A 43 2.58 4.95 4.97
CA MET A 43 2.12 3.61 4.63
C MET A 43 1.32 3.70 3.33
N THR A 44 1.81 3.14 2.24
CA THR A 44 1.13 3.22 0.94
C THR A 44 0.15 2.07 0.78
N MET A 45 -1.09 2.39 0.40
CA MET A 45 -2.09 1.40 0.01
C MET A 45 -1.66 0.69 -1.28
N ILE A 46 -1.69 -0.63 -1.29
CA ILE A 46 -1.48 -1.47 -2.45
C ILE A 46 -2.78 -2.23 -2.69
N ARG A 47 -3.61 -1.68 -3.58
CA ARG A 47 -4.94 -2.23 -3.88
C ARG A 47 -5.38 -1.80 -5.28
N PRO A 48 -5.47 -2.73 -6.25
CA PRO A 48 -5.60 -2.39 -7.67
C PRO A 48 -7.00 -1.88 -8.02
N ARG A 49 -8.01 -2.20 -7.20
CA ARG A 49 -9.41 -1.78 -7.40
C ARG A 49 -10.19 -1.78 -6.08
N GLY A 50 -11.37 -1.13 -6.11
CA GLY A 50 -12.38 -1.27 -5.06
C GLY A 50 -13.08 -2.64 -5.08
N GLY A 51 -14.07 -2.80 -4.20
CA GLY A 51 -14.86 -4.04 -4.10
C GLY A 51 -14.26 -5.05 -3.13
N ASN A 52 -14.20 -6.32 -3.54
CA ASN A 52 -13.72 -7.43 -2.71
C ASN A 52 -12.17 -7.45 -2.61
N PHE A 53 -11.65 -8.44 -1.86
CA PHE A 53 -10.22 -8.70 -1.67
C PHE A 53 -9.76 -10.03 -2.29
N CYS A 54 -10.61 -10.65 -3.13
CA CYS A 54 -10.27 -11.83 -3.91
C CYS A 54 -9.76 -11.36 -5.26
N TYR A 55 -8.47 -11.50 -5.51
CA TYR A 55 -7.82 -11.01 -6.71
C TYR A 55 -7.45 -12.16 -7.63
N ASP A 56 -7.54 -11.92 -8.93
CA ASP A 56 -6.98 -12.86 -9.89
C ASP A 56 -5.44 -12.72 -9.99
N GLN A 57 -4.82 -13.64 -10.71
CA GLN A 57 -3.36 -13.66 -10.85
C GLN A 57 -2.79 -12.36 -11.46
N THR A 58 -3.50 -11.75 -12.41
CA THR A 58 -3.07 -10.50 -13.04
C THR A 58 -3.14 -9.33 -12.05
N GLU A 59 -4.19 -9.28 -11.24
CA GLU A 59 -4.33 -8.29 -10.17
C GLU A 59 -3.24 -8.46 -9.10
N ILE A 60 -2.89 -9.70 -8.72
CA ILE A 60 -1.77 -9.97 -7.80
C ILE A 60 -0.43 -9.51 -8.40
N GLU A 61 -0.18 -9.77 -9.68
CA GLU A 61 1.04 -9.31 -10.36
C GLU A 61 1.16 -7.78 -10.38
N MET A 62 0.03 -7.08 -10.60
CA MET A 62 -0.02 -5.62 -10.49
C MET A 62 0.30 -5.14 -9.08
N MET A 63 -0.28 -5.77 -8.06
CA MET A 63 -0.01 -5.44 -6.65
C MET A 63 1.47 -5.65 -6.29
N VAL A 64 2.07 -6.74 -6.76
CA VAL A 64 3.49 -7.02 -6.53
C VAL A 64 4.38 -5.93 -7.16
N GLU A 65 4.02 -5.44 -8.36
CA GLU A 65 4.76 -4.34 -8.98
C GLU A 65 4.53 -2.99 -8.27
N ASP A 66 3.30 -2.71 -7.87
CA ASP A 66 2.96 -1.52 -7.07
C ASP A 66 3.74 -1.50 -5.73
N CYS A 67 3.93 -2.66 -5.08
CA CYS A 67 4.78 -2.77 -3.88
C CYS A 67 6.21 -2.31 -4.19
N ARG A 68 6.82 -2.78 -5.28
CA ARG A 68 8.19 -2.40 -5.67
C ARG A 68 8.28 -0.91 -5.94
N ILE A 69 7.34 -0.37 -6.71
CA ILE A 69 7.30 1.05 -7.05
C ILE A 69 7.12 1.90 -5.78
N ALA A 70 6.20 1.54 -4.88
CA ALA A 70 5.97 2.28 -3.65
C ALA A 70 7.23 2.31 -2.76
N ILE A 71 7.93 1.19 -2.64
CA ILE A 71 9.21 1.09 -1.94
C ILE A 71 10.27 1.97 -2.60
N GLU A 72 10.43 1.89 -3.92
CA GLU A 72 11.39 2.71 -4.67
C GLU A 72 11.10 4.22 -4.50
N MET A 73 9.83 4.60 -4.41
CA MET A 73 9.40 5.97 -4.19
C MET A 73 9.50 6.43 -2.73
N GLY A 74 9.94 5.57 -1.82
CA GLY A 74 10.27 5.90 -0.43
C GLY A 74 9.15 5.64 0.57
N SER A 75 8.18 4.78 0.27
CA SER A 75 7.19 4.35 1.27
C SER A 75 7.87 3.61 2.44
N ASP A 76 7.54 3.96 3.68
CA ASP A 76 8.10 3.32 4.88
C ASP A 76 7.46 1.96 5.17
N GLY A 77 6.24 1.78 4.68
CA GLY A 77 5.53 0.51 4.72
C GLY A 77 4.38 0.45 3.73
N LEU A 78 3.73 -0.70 3.69
CA LEU A 78 2.70 -1.04 2.72
C LEU A 78 1.44 -1.54 3.44
N VAL A 79 0.28 -1.25 2.86
CA VAL A 79 -1.03 -1.71 3.35
C VAL A 79 -1.69 -2.53 2.25
N TYR A 80 -1.99 -3.80 2.52
CA TYR A 80 -2.69 -4.66 1.59
C TYR A 80 -3.31 -5.86 2.30
N GLY A 81 -4.40 -6.38 1.73
CA GLY A 81 -5.03 -7.61 2.19
C GLY A 81 -5.58 -8.40 1.01
N VAL A 82 -5.36 -9.71 1.02
CA VAL A 82 -5.81 -10.65 0.00
C VAL A 82 -6.53 -11.82 0.67
N LEU A 83 -7.71 -12.16 0.15
CA LEU A 83 -8.57 -13.22 0.68
C LEU A 83 -8.97 -14.23 -0.40
N THR A 84 -9.19 -15.47 0.00
CA THR A 84 -9.87 -16.47 -0.85
C THR A 84 -11.37 -16.21 -0.92
N GLU A 85 -12.08 -16.87 -1.84
CA GLU A 85 -13.55 -16.73 -1.96
C GLU A 85 -14.31 -17.16 -0.68
N GLU A 86 -13.69 -18.01 0.14
CA GLU A 86 -14.21 -18.45 1.44
C GLU A 86 -13.91 -17.46 2.59
N ASN A 87 -13.32 -16.29 2.29
CA ASN A 87 -12.88 -15.26 3.24
C ASN A 87 -11.76 -15.71 4.20
N TRP A 88 -10.92 -16.65 3.77
CA TRP A 88 -9.65 -16.95 4.43
C TRP A 88 -8.52 -16.11 3.85
N LEU A 89 -7.39 -16.01 4.55
CA LEU A 89 -6.19 -15.41 3.98
C LEU A 89 -5.73 -16.20 2.76
N ASP A 90 -5.47 -15.51 1.65
CA ASP A 90 -4.78 -16.12 0.52
C ASP A 90 -3.28 -16.12 0.80
N GLU A 91 -2.80 -17.17 1.47
CA GLU A 91 -1.40 -17.27 1.90
C GLU A 91 -0.44 -17.25 0.71
N VAL A 92 -0.80 -17.85 -0.43
CA VAL A 92 0.07 -17.91 -1.63
C VAL A 92 0.24 -16.52 -2.25
N ALA A 93 -0.83 -15.74 -2.35
CA ALA A 93 -0.75 -14.36 -2.81
C ALA A 93 0.00 -13.46 -1.81
N LEU A 94 -0.26 -13.63 -0.50
CA LEU A 94 0.40 -12.86 0.55
C LEU A 94 1.90 -13.15 0.61
N GLU A 95 2.34 -14.39 0.43
CA GLU A 95 3.77 -14.74 0.35
C GLU A 95 4.48 -14.00 -0.79
N GLN A 96 3.84 -13.88 -1.96
CA GLN A 96 4.40 -13.13 -3.09
C GLN A 96 4.58 -11.63 -2.77
N LEU A 97 3.59 -11.02 -2.12
CA LEU A 97 3.64 -9.62 -1.71
C LEU A 97 4.64 -9.38 -0.58
N LEU A 98 4.71 -10.28 0.40
CA LEU A 98 5.65 -10.21 1.51
C LEU A 98 7.10 -10.34 1.03
N ALA A 99 7.36 -11.19 0.05
CA ALA A 99 8.70 -11.37 -0.50
C ALA A 99 9.30 -10.05 -1.03
N VAL A 100 8.51 -9.25 -1.76
CA VAL A 100 8.95 -7.93 -2.25
C VAL A 100 8.92 -6.83 -1.19
N SER A 101 8.17 -7.02 -0.11
CA SER A 101 8.03 -6.06 0.99
C SER A 101 9.12 -6.19 2.07
N THR A 102 10.13 -7.04 1.84
CA THR A 102 11.21 -7.31 2.79
C THR A 102 11.87 -6.02 3.27
N GLY A 103 12.04 -5.88 4.59
CA GLY A 103 12.66 -4.70 5.21
C GLY A 103 11.71 -3.52 5.45
N HIS A 104 10.44 -3.63 5.06
CA HIS A 104 9.42 -2.60 5.25
C HIS A 104 8.32 -3.09 6.19
N GLN A 105 7.62 -2.16 6.85
CA GLN A 105 6.45 -2.51 7.64
C GLN A 105 5.31 -2.93 6.71
N VAL A 106 4.60 -4.00 7.04
CA VAL A 106 3.39 -4.42 6.34
C VAL A 106 2.22 -4.37 7.31
N VAL A 107 1.09 -3.85 6.85
CA VAL A 107 -0.19 -3.84 7.56
C VAL A 107 -1.22 -4.57 6.70
N PHE A 108 -1.94 -5.48 7.33
CA PHE A 108 -3.10 -6.15 6.74
C PHE A 108 -4.38 -5.41 7.14
#